data_AF-A0A847CQP9-F1
#
_entry.id   AF-A0A847CQP9-F1
#
_cell.length_a   1.000
_cell.length_b   1.000
_cell.length_c   1.000
_cell.angle_alpha   90.00
_cell.angle_beta   90.00
_cell.angle_gamma   90.00
#
_symmetry.space_group_name_H-M   'P 1'
#
loop_
_entity.id
_entity.type
_entity.pdbx_description
1 polymer ?
#
loop_
_entity_poly.entity_id
_entity_poly.type
_entity_poly.pdbx_seq_one_letter_code
_entity_poly.pdbx_strand_id
1 'polypeptide(L)'
;MAFARALQDVQAQLNLGQTRIDVLDASPTSVQVQDAEHRTQVRPVQIIVPDSEPGTRLKPIVIPQVDDVPGFQLDEHTVVRSKVGRSEPVPDTMAKAGPAIADRTDGSHFLQIPDAAVSAPSEPRPKAKLPLVVLAGFALVAVGVLIFAFGLPRGDEGRNRPAQVIEPSVAPNLEDVIGTVVLPPVLSHKSGADGVTFSWKLAEDAKADSFLVRSGTDLSKLSAASEMNGDAYVVKTSKGNIACIEVTSVLEGTRSEAVRACEVNR
;
A
#
# COMPACT_ATOMS: atom_id res chain seq x y z
N MET A 1 -21.51 -10.04 -16.41
CA MET A 1 -21.30 -9.08 -17.52
C MET A 1 -21.89 -7.69 -17.26
N ALA A 2 -23.15 -7.55 -16.82
CA ALA A 2 -23.77 -6.23 -16.61
C ALA A 2 -23.01 -5.30 -15.65
N PHE A 3 -22.45 -5.85 -14.56
CA PHE A 3 -21.66 -5.08 -13.58
C PHE A 3 -20.34 -4.52 -14.17
N ALA A 4 -19.61 -5.30 -14.97
CA ALA A 4 -18.36 -4.86 -15.59
C ALA A 4 -18.60 -3.71 -16.59
N ARG A 5 -19.72 -3.75 -17.32
CA ARG A 5 -20.13 -2.66 -18.23
C ARG A 5 -20.46 -1.39 -17.46
N ALA A 6 -21.20 -1.49 -16.35
CA ALA A 6 -21.52 -0.33 -15.50
C ALA A 6 -20.26 0.35 -14.95
N LEU A 7 -19.22 -0.41 -14.59
CA LEU A 7 -17.93 0.16 -14.16
C LEU A 7 -17.20 0.89 -15.29
N GLN A 8 -17.22 0.35 -16.51
CA GLN A 8 -16.62 0.98 -17.68
C GLN A 8 -17.31 2.30 -18.04
N ASP A 9 -18.64 2.36 -17.95
CA ASP A 9 -19.41 3.59 -18.19
C ASP A 9 -19.05 4.69 -17.19
N VAL A 10 -18.87 4.34 -15.90
CA VAL A 10 -18.44 5.29 -14.87
C VAL A 10 -17.01 5.80 -15.13
N GLN A 11 -16.08 4.93 -15.53
CA GLN A 11 -14.71 5.33 -15.88
C GLN A 11 -14.69 6.26 -17.09
N ALA A 12 -15.52 5.98 -18.11
CA ALA A 12 -15.67 6.83 -19.28
C ALA A 12 -16.25 8.20 -18.92
N GLN A 13 -17.26 8.26 -18.03
CA GLN A 13 -17.82 9.53 -17.54
C GLN A 13 -16.81 10.37 -16.74
N LEU A 14 -15.86 9.73 -16.06
CA LEU A 14 -14.84 10.38 -15.24
C LEU A 14 -13.55 10.75 -16.01
N ASN A 15 -13.48 10.49 -17.31
CA ASN A 15 -12.26 10.69 -18.14
C ASN A 15 -11.00 10.02 -17.56
N LEU A 16 -11.17 8.90 -16.85
CA LEU A 16 -10.06 8.10 -16.35
C LEU A 16 -9.54 7.21 -17.49
N GLY A 17 -8.23 6.95 -17.53
CA GLY A 17 -7.66 6.01 -18.49
C GLY A 17 -8.33 4.64 -18.37
N GLN A 18 -8.83 4.09 -19.49
CA GLN A 18 -9.54 2.82 -19.50
C GLN A 18 -8.64 1.69 -18.99
N THR A 19 -8.99 1.12 -17.84
CA THR A 19 -8.30 -0.05 -17.28
C THR A 19 -8.92 -1.33 -17.84
N ARG A 20 -8.09 -2.25 -18.34
CA ARG A 20 -8.53 -3.58 -18.77
C ARG A 20 -9.10 -4.35 -17.58
N ILE A 21 -10.26 -4.98 -17.76
CA ILE A 21 -10.91 -5.78 -16.72
C ILE A 21 -10.88 -7.25 -17.15
N ASP A 22 -10.13 -8.05 -16.40
CA ASP A 22 -10.12 -9.50 -16.56
C ASP A 22 -11.11 -10.11 -15.56
N VAL A 23 -12.14 -10.78 -16.07
CA VAL A 23 -13.14 -11.47 -15.24
C VAL A 23 -12.78 -12.95 -15.19
N LEU A 24 -12.51 -13.44 -13.99
CA LEU A 24 -12.21 -14.84 -13.75
C LEU A 24 -13.53 -15.58 -13.49
N ASP A 25 -13.93 -16.45 -14.41
CA ASP A 25 -15.09 -17.31 -14.25
C ASP A 25 -14.63 -18.74 -13.90
N ALA A 26 -15.12 -19.27 -12.79
CA ALA A 26 -14.83 -20.62 -12.30
C ALA A 26 -15.96 -21.61 -12.62
N SER A 27 -16.97 -21.21 -13.38
CA SER A 27 -18.05 -22.08 -13.81
C SER A 27 -17.53 -23.17 -14.77
N PRO A 28 -17.95 -24.45 -14.63
CA PRO A 28 -17.56 -25.52 -15.55
C PRO A 28 -18.11 -25.31 -16.98
N THR A 29 -19.03 -24.36 -17.16
CA THR A 29 -19.63 -23.99 -18.46
C THR A 29 -19.09 -22.68 -19.02
N SER A 30 -18.04 -22.10 -18.41
CA SER A 30 -17.48 -20.84 -18.88
C SER A 30 -16.89 -21.01 -20.28
N VAL A 31 -17.49 -20.37 -21.28
CA VAL A 31 -16.92 -20.21 -22.62
C VAL A 31 -16.08 -18.95 -22.61
N GLN A 32 -14.90 -18.97 -23.24
CA GLN A 32 -14.16 -17.74 -23.51
C GLN A 32 -15.01 -16.85 -24.42
N VAL A 33 -15.64 -15.85 -23.81
CA VAL A 33 -16.32 -14.79 -24.55
C VAL A 33 -15.37 -13.62 -24.59
N GLN A 34 -14.81 -13.38 -25.77
CA GLN A 34 -14.03 -12.18 -26.04
C GLN A 34 -15.00 -11.13 -26.59
N ASP A 35 -15.12 -10.00 -25.90
CA ASP A 35 -15.91 -8.88 -26.40
C ASP A 35 -15.24 -8.32 -27.67
N ALA A 36 -16.03 -7.86 -28.64
CA ALA A 36 -15.55 -7.40 -29.95
C ALA A 36 -14.56 -6.22 -29.83
N GLU A 37 -14.65 -5.47 -28.73
CA GLU A 37 -13.79 -4.33 -28.44
C GLU A 37 -12.51 -4.70 -27.67
N HIS A 38 -12.26 -5.99 -27.38
CA HIS A 38 -11.12 -6.49 -26.60
C HIS A 38 -10.93 -5.88 -25.19
N ARG A 39 -11.94 -5.18 -24.65
CA ARG A 39 -11.87 -4.44 -23.37
C ARG A 39 -12.12 -5.31 -22.14
N THR A 40 -12.94 -6.34 -22.29
CA THR A 40 -13.28 -7.29 -21.23
C THR A 40 -12.90 -8.67 -21.71
N GLN A 41 -11.99 -9.33 -20.99
CA GLN A 41 -11.64 -10.71 -21.28
C GLN A 41 -12.13 -11.59 -20.14
N VAL A 42 -13.02 -12.53 -20.44
CA VAL A 42 -13.38 -13.59 -19.50
C VAL A 42 -12.35 -14.70 -19.64
N ARG A 43 -11.60 -14.96 -18.56
CA ARG A 43 -10.65 -16.07 -18.52
C ARG A 43 -11.21 -17.18 -17.64
N PRO A 44 -11.37 -18.41 -18.17
CA PRO A 44 -11.75 -19.54 -17.35
C PRO A 44 -10.62 -19.84 -16.35
N VAL A 45 -10.96 -19.97 -15.08
CA VAL A 45 -10.02 -20.43 -14.04
C VAL A 45 -10.36 -21.87 -13.70
N GLN A 46 -9.42 -22.77 -14.00
CA GLN A 46 -9.51 -24.15 -13.55
C GLN A 46 -9.02 -24.20 -12.10
N ILE A 47 -9.94 -24.45 -11.17
CA ILE A 47 -9.58 -24.72 -9.78
C ILE A 47 -9.07 -26.16 -9.74
N ILE A 48 -7.76 -26.32 -9.63
CA ILE A 48 -7.15 -27.61 -9.33
C ILE A 48 -7.39 -27.85 -7.84
N VAL A 49 -8.43 -28.60 -7.52
CA VAL A 49 -8.62 -29.11 -6.16
C VAL A 49 -7.58 -30.23 -5.99
N PRO A 50 -6.57 -30.07 -5.10
CA PRO A 50 -5.62 -31.14 -4.87
C PRO A 50 -6.38 -32.36 -4.35
N ASP A 51 -6.12 -33.52 -4.95
CA ASP A 51 -6.65 -34.81 -4.51
C ASP A 51 -6.26 -35.01 -3.04
N SER A 52 -7.18 -34.70 -2.12
CA SER A 52 -7.04 -35.11 -0.73
C SER A 52 -7.02 -36.64 -0.72
N GLU A 53 -5.94 -37.18 -0.17
CA GLU A 53 -5.58 -38.58 0.08
C GLU A 53 -6.63 -39.69 -0.16
N PRO A 54 -6.20 -40.88 -0.62
CA PRO A 54 -7.07 -41.99 -1.00
C PRO A 54 -7.76 -42.59 0.23
N GLY A 55 -8.92 -42.04 0.60
CA GLY A 55 -9.54 -42.39 1.88
C GLY A 55 -11.05 -42.34 1.98
N THR A 56 -11.81 -41.75 1.05
CA THR A 56 -13.27 -41.94 1.00
C THR A 56 -13.79 -41.76 -0.42
N ARG A 57 -14.48 -42.78 -0.95
CA ARG A 57 -15.21 -42.71 -2.21
C ARG A 57 -16.35 -41.71 -2.07
N LEU A 58 -16.12 -40.45 -2.42
CA LEU A 58 -17.20 -39.53 -2.72
C LEU A 58 -17.73 -39.87 -4.11
N LYS A 59 -18.87 -40.58 -4.13
CA LYS A 59 -19.68 -40.65 -5.35
C LYS A 59 -19.99 -39.22 -5.79
N PRO A 60 -19.85 -38.89 -7.08
CA PRO A 60 -20.28 -37.60 -7.58
C PRO A 60 -21.77 -37.40 -7.23
N ILE A 61 -22.05 -36.38 -6.43
CA ILE A 61 -23.42 -35.94 -6.18
C ILE A 61 -23.84 -35.22 -7.46
N VAL A 62 -24.57 -35.93 -8.31
CA VAL A 62 -25.34 -35.31 -9.39
C VAL A 62 -26.47 -34.56 -8.71
N ILE A 63 -26.36 -33.23 -8.64
CA ILE A 63 -27.46 -32.36 -8.22
C ILE A 63 -28.47 -32.40 -9.37
N PRO A 64 -29.68 -32.95 -9.18
CA PRO A 64 -30.70 -32.92 -10.23
C PRO A 64 -31.03 -31.45 -10.52
N GLN A 65 -30.87 -31.05 -11.78
CA GLN A 65 -31.36 -29.76 -12.24
C GLN A 65 -32.88 -29.77 -12.12
N VAL A 66 -33.43 -28.78 -11.39
CA VAL A 66 -34.87 -28.54 -11.26
C VAL A 66 -35.32 -27.78 -12.50
N ASP A 67 -35.26 -28.43 -13.65
CA ASP A 67 -35.91 -27.97 -14.86
C ASP A 67 -36.75 -29.15 -15.38
N ASP A 68 -38.04 -28.88 -15.60
CA ASP A 68 -39.12 -29.81 -15.97
C ASP A 68 -39.77 -30.65 -14.86
N VAL A 69 -40.58 -29.98 -14.04
CA VAL A 69 -41.85 -30.59 -13.59
C VAL A 69 -43.02 -29.70 -14.01
N PRO A 70 -43.74 -30.02 -15.10
CA PRO A 70 -44.97 -29.33 -15.44
C PRO A 70 -46.07 -29.82 -14.47
N GLY A 71 -46.54 -28.92 -13.59
CA GLY A 71 -47.82 -29.12 -12.89
C GLY A 71 -47.81 -29.14 -11.35
N PHE A 72 -46.94 -28.39 -10.67
CA PHE A 72 -47.13 -28.15 -9.24
C PHE A 72 -48.01 -26.91 -9.01
N GLN A 73 -49.31 -27.14 -8.75
CA GLN A 73 -50.16 -26.16 -8.07
C GLN A 73 -49.80 -26.15 -6.59
N LEU A 74 -49.44 -24.98 -6.08
CA LEU A 74 -49.01 -24.76 -4.71
C LEU A 74 -50.25 -24.50 -3.85
N ASP A 75 -50.70 -25.49 -3.08
CA ASP A 75 -51.69 -25.27 -2.01
C ASP A 75 -50.99 -24.77 -0.74
N GLU A 76 -51.41 -23.61 -0.27
CA GLU A 76 -50.73 -22.71 0.69
C GLU A 76 -50.83 -23.14 2.17
N HIS A 77 -50.95 -24.44 2.44
CA HIS A 77 -51.14 -24.95 3.80
C HIS A 77 -50.26 -26.16 4.10
N THR A 78 -48.93 -25.97 4.11
CA THR A 78 -48.03 -26.99 4.69
C THR A 78 -47.05 -26.37 5.67
N VAL A 79 -47.34 -26.56 6.96
CA VAL A 79 -46.46 -26.21 8.08
C VAL A 79 -45.20 -27.07 7.99
N VAL A 80 -44.08 -26.45 7.64
CA VAL A 80 -42.76 -27.09 7.65
C VAL A 80 -42.34 -27.35 9.10
N ARG A 81 -42.52 -28.60 9.54
CA ARG A 81 -42.02 -29.09 10.82
C ARG A 81 -40.54 -29.43 10.67
N SER A 82 -39.67 -28.46 10.94
CA SER A 82 -38.22 -28.64 10.94
C SER A 82 -37.84 -29.71 11.98
N LYS A 83 -37.38 -30.86 11.49
CA LYS A 83 -36.83 -31.95 12.30
C LYS A 83 -35.45 -31.49 12.81
N VAL A 84 -35.38 -31.13 14.08
CA VAL A 84 -34.15 -30.78 14.80
C VAL A 84 -33.18 -31.95 14.68
N GLY A 85 -32.15 -31.77 13.86
CA GLY A 85 -31.02 -32.68 13.74
C GLY A 85 -30.17 -32.61 15.00
N ARG A 86 -29.88 -33.80 15.53
CA ARG A 86 -29.08 -34.10 16.72
C ARG A 86 -27.68 -33.47 16.59
N SER A 87 -27.37 -32.49 17.44
CA SER A 87 -26.05 -31.90 17.58
C SER A 87 -25.06 -32.94 18.10
N GLU A 88 -23.97 -33.11 17.38
CA GLU A 88 -22.79 -33.90 17.77
C GLU A 88 -22.07 -33.20 18.95
N PRO A 89 -21.56 -33.94 19.96
CA PRO A 89 -20.89 -33.33 21.10
C PRO A 89 -19.51 -32.78 20.70
N VAL A 90 -19.34 -31.47 20.85
CA VAL A 90 -18.06 -30.76 20.73
C VAL A 90 -17.11 -31.25 21.83
N PRO A 91 -15.84 -31.60 21.53
CA PRO A 91 -14.87 -32.01 22.54
C PRO A 91 -14.52 -30.88 23.52
N ASP A 92 -14.46 -31.26 24.80
CA ASP A 92 -14.48 -30.41 26.00
C ASP A 92 -13.13 -29.71 26.33
N THR A 93 -12.33 -29.34 25.34
CA THR A 93 -10.94 -28.88 25.56
C THR A 93 -10.70 -27.36 25.48
N MET A 94 -11.74 -26.53 25.34
CA MET A 94 -11.58 -25.05 25.31
C MET A 94 -12.40 -24.27 26.35
N ALA A 95 -12.90 -24.94 27.40
CA ALA A 95 -13.59 -24.26 28.50
C ALA A 95 -12.62 -23.71 29.57
N LYS A 96 -11.68 -22.82 29.21
CA LYS A 96 -10.97 -22.00 30.22
C LYS A 96 -10.31 -20.73 29.66
N ALA A 97 -11.11 -19.77 29.24
CA ALA A 97 -10.74 -18.36 29.27
C ALA A 97 -12.02 -17.52 29.36
N GLY A 98 -12.32 -17.04 30.57
CA GLY A 98 -13.47 -16.17 30.79
C GLY A 98 -13.31 -14.81 30.10
N PRO A 99 -14.41 -14.09 29.83
CA PRO A 99 -14.33 -12.73 29.34
C PRO A 99 -13.84 -11.82 30.46
N ALA A 100 -12.69 -11.17 30.25
CA ALA A 100 -12.29 -10.03 31.05
C ALA A 100 -13.25 -8.88 30.72
N ILE A 101 -14.20 -8.64 31.63
CA ILE A 101 -15.01 -7.43 31.67
C ILE A 101 -14.05 -6.29 32.04
N ALA A 102 -13.58 -5.55 31.06
CA ALA A 102 -12.98 -4.25 31.30
C ALA A 102 -14.11 -3.23 31.47
N ASP A 103 -14.45 -3.01 32.74
CA ASP A 103 -15.09 -1.80 33.23
C ASP A 103 -14.32 -0.58 32.70
N ARG A 104 -14.96 0.17 31.80
CA ARG A 104 -14.51 1.52 31.42
C ARG A 104 -15.68 2.47 31.53
N THR A 105 -16.01 2.69 32.78
CA THR A 105 -16.65 3.88 33.33
C THR A 105 -16.04 5.16 32.76
N ASP A 106 -16.93 6.08 32.40
CA ASP A 106 -16.84 7.53 32.50
C ASP A 106 -15.67 8.27 31.83
N GLY A 107 -16.01 8.98 30.75
CA GLY A 107 -15.13 9.97 30.15
C GLY A 107 -15.70 10.68 28.93
N SER A 108 -17.00 10.99 28.93
CA SER A 108 -17.60 11.95 27.98
C SER A 108 -17.07 13.35 28.28
N HIS A 109 -15.86 13.66 27.80
CA HIS A 109 -15.40 15.04 27.76
C HIS A 109 -16.05 15.75 26.58
N PHE A 110 -16.97 16.62 26.99
CA PHE A 110 -17.71 17.59 26.22
C PHE A 110 -16.84 18.36 25.21
N LEU A 111 -17.50 18.65 24.09
CA LEU A 111 -17.23 19.77 23.20
C LEU A 111 -17.01 21.05 24.04
N GLN A 112 -15.76 21.43 24.23
CA GLN A 112 -15.40 22.77 24.71
C GLN A 112 -14.88 23.54 23.51
N ILE A 113 -15.77 24.34 22.93
CA ILE A 113 -15.44 25.41 22.01
C ILE A 113 -14.87 26.54 22.89
N PRO A 114 -13.58 26.91 22.79
CA PRO A 114 -13.12 28.14 23.39
C PRO A 114 -13.62 29.31 22.56
N ASP A 115 -14.60 30.01 23.12
CA ASP A 115 -15.06 31.31 22.66
C ASP A 115 -14.08 32.40 23.13
N ALA A 116 -13.77 33.31 22.20
CA ALA A 116 -13.25 34.67 22.35
C ALA A 116 -11.99 34.93 23.23
N ALA A 117 -10.95 35.46 22.57
CA ALA A 117 -10.36 36.75 22.95
C ALA A 117 -9.48 37.31 21.81
N VAL A 118 -10.06 38.25 21.07
CA VAL A 118 -9.33 39.23 20.26
C VAL A 118 -8.56 40.12 21.24
N SER A 119 -7.23 39.96 21.28
CA SER A 119 -6.33 40.89 21.95
C SER A 119 -5.39 41.47 20.91
N ALA A 120 -5.63 42.75 20.58
CA ALA A 120 -4.76 43.56 19.76
C ALA A 120 -3.39 43.76 20.46
N PRO A 121 -2.26 43.67 19.74
CA PRO A 121 -0.99 44.11 20.29
C PRO A 121 -0.78 45.61 20.04
N SER A 122 -0.90 46.39 21.11
CA SER A 122 -0.41 47.74 21.23
C SER A 122 1.12 47.77 21.39
N GLU A 123 1.82 48.42 20.46
CA GLU A 123 3.17 48.99 20.68
C GLU A 123 3.04 50.17 21.68
N PRO A 124 4.02 50.42 22.58
CA PRO A 124 5.27 51.08 22.16
C PRO A 124 6.56 50.67 22.91
N ARG A 125 7.69 50.96 22.26
CA ARG A 125 9.10 50.81 22.70
C ARG A 125 9.46 51.72 23.90
N PRO A 126 10.54 51.48 24.69
CA PRO A 126 11.89 51.92 24.27
C PRO A 126 13.15 51.16 24.80
N LYS A 127 14.16 51.16 23.91
CA LYS A 127 15.62 51.42 24.07
C LYS A 127 16.59 50.50 24.88
N ALA A 128 17.54 49.98 24.08
CA ALA A 128 19.00 49.89 24.29
C ALA A 128 19.51 48.67 25.12
N LYS A 129 20.59 47.95 24.78
CA LYS A 129 21.83 48.23 24.01
C LYS A 129 22.33 46.94 23.30
N LEU A 130 22.85 47.10 22.08
CA LEU A 130 23.75 46.14 21.38
C LEU A 130 25.15 46.19 22.03
N PRO A 131 26.00 45.13 21.98
CA PRO A 131 26.60 44.72 20.70
C PRO A 131 27.05 43.23 20.53
N LEU A 132 27.41 42.89 19.29
CA LEU A 132 28.57 42.03 18.93
C LEU A 132 28.39 40.50 18.82
N VAL A 133 27.52 40.00 17.91
CA VAL A 133 27.72 38.68 17.28
C VAL A 133 27.24 38.72 15.82
N VAL A 134 27.89 39.53 14.97
CA VAL A 134 27.56 39.64 13.53
C VAL A 134 28.72 39.14 12.63
N LEU A 135 29.87 38.75 13.19
CA LEU A 135 31.05 38.41 12.37
C LEU A 135 31.11 36.94 11.90
N ALA A 136 30.31 36.02 12.45
CA ALA A 136 30.36 34.60 12.08
C ALA A 136 29.40 34.20 10.94
N GLY A 137 28.39 35.02 10.63
CA GLY A 137 27.38 34.71 9.61
C GLY A 137 27.81 34.99 8.17
N PHE A 138 28.78 35.88 7.95
CA PHE A 138 29.17 36.30 6.61
C PHE A 138 30.19 35.37 5.93
N ALA A 139 30.94 34.58 6.71
CA ALA A 139 31.90 33.61 6.15
C ALA A 139 31.22 32.37 5.54
N LEU A 140 30.07 31.94 6.07
CA LEU A 140 29.34 30.78 5.54
C LEU A 140 28.55 31.09 4.27
N VAL A 141 28.04 32.32 4.11
CA VAL A 141 27.35 32.73 2.89
C VAL A 141 28.33 32.90 1.72
N ALA A 142 29.56 33.36 1.97
CA ALA A 142 30.59 33.46 0.93
C ALA A 142 31.06 32.10 0.39
N VAL A 143 31.09 31.05 1.23
CA VAL A 143 31.44 29.68 0.79
C VAL A 143 30.27 29.03 0.04
N GLY A 144 29.02 29.30 0.43
CA GLY A 144 27.83 28.77 -0.27
C GLY A 144 27.65 29.33 -1.70
N VAL A 145 28.01 30.60 -1.95
CA VAL A 145 27.89 31.22 -3.28
C VAL A 145 28.99 30.73 -4.25
N LEU A 146 30.17 30.38 -3.75
CA LEU A 146 31.26 29.84 -4.58
C LEU A 146 30.97 28.42 -5.10
N ILE A 147 30.20 27.61 -4.38
CA ILE A 147 29.80 26.26 -4.82
C ILE A 147 28.70 26.34 -5.90
N PHE A 148 27.78 27.31 -5.80
CA PHE A 148 26.72 27.48 -6.81
C PHE A 148 27.21 28.10 -8.13
N ALA A 149 28.33 28.85 -8.12
CA ALA A 149 28.88 29.46 -9.33
C ALA A 149 29.69 28.49 -10.22
N PHE A 150 30.16 27.35 -9.69
CA PHE A 150 30.94 26.35 -10.44
C PHE A 150 30.21 25.02 -10.69
N GLY A 151 29.02 24.81 -10.11
CA GLY A 151 28.30 23.53 -10.15
C GLY A 151 27.17 23.41 -11.19
N LEU A 152 26.98 24.38 -12.08
CA LEU A 152 26.01 24.25 -13.18
C LEU A 152 26.71 23.57 -14.38
N PRO A 153 26.37 22.32 -14.75
CA PRO A 153 26.85 21.74 -15.99
C PRO A 153 26.33 22.61 -17.14
N ARG A 154 27.27 23.26 -17.83
CA ARG A 154 27.00 23.91 -19.12
C ARG A 154 26.46 22.86 -20.07
N GLY A 155 25.30 23.17 -20.65
CA GLY A 155 24.70 22.36 -21.71
C GLY A 155 25.68 22.16 -22.86
N ASP A 156 25.91 20.90 -23.18
CA ASP A 156 26.61 20.47 -24.38
C ASP A 156 25.58 20.32 -25.50
N GLU A 157 25.22 21.44 -26.12
CA GLU A 157 24.54 21.46 -27.42
C GLU A 157 25.59 21.20 -28.50
N GLY A 158 25.85 19.92 -28.79
CA GLY A 158 26.89 19.54 -29.73
C GLY A 158 26.67 18.17 -30.35
N ARG A 159 26.01 18.17 -31.52
CA ARG A 159 25.98 17.10 -32.54
C ARG A 159 27.05 16.02 -32.38
N ASN A 160 26.59 14.78 -32.20
CA ASN A 160 26.92 13.65 -33.05
C ASN A 160 25.99 12.49 -32.68
N ARG A 161 24.95 12.28 -33.48
CA ARG A 161 24.17 11.04 -33.45
C ARG A 161 24.92 10.04 -34.33
N PRO A 162 25.72 9.11 -33.77
CA PRO A 162 26.27 8.03 -34.58
C PRO A 162 25.08 7.28 -35.22
N ALA A 163 25.25 6.90 -36.49
CA ALA A 163 24.31 6.01 -37.16
C ALA A 163 24.04 4.82 -36.23
N GLN A 164 22.77 4.57 -35.92
CA GLN A 164 22.37 3.40 -35.16
C GLN A 164 22.83 2.17 -35.95
N VAL A 165 23.91 1.56 -35.49
CA VAL A 165 24.24 0.18 -35.82
C VAL A 165 23.07 -0.63 -35.30
N ILE A 166 22.29 -1.19 -36.21
CA ILE A 166 21.27 -2.16 -35.87
C ILE A 166 22.04 -3.40 -35.40
N GLU A 167 22.29 -3.47 -34.10
CA GLU A 167 22.76 -4.70 -33.48
C GLU A 167 21.68 -5.77 -33.74
N PRO A 168 22.06 -6.97 -34.18
CA PRO A 168 21.11 -8.05 -34.32
C PRO A 168 20.47 -8.28 -32.95
N SER A 169 19.13 -8.16 -32.91
CA SER A 169 18.31 -8.48 -31.75
C SER A 169 18.63 -9.91 -31.30
N VAL A 170 19.53 -10.04 -30.34
CA VAL A 170 19.76 -11.28 -29.62
C VAL A 170 18.43 -11.61 -28.96
N ALA A 171 17.86 -12.76 -29.32
CA ALA A 171 16.62 -13.21 -28.71
C ALA A 171 16.82 -13.21 -27.18
N PRO A 172 15.91 -12.57 -26.41
CA PRO A 172 16.06 -12.52 -24.95
C PRO A 172 16.15 -13.95 -24.43
N ASN A 173 17.23 -14.26 -23.72
CA ASN A 173 17.33 -15.55 -23.03
C ASN A 173 16.14 -15.63 -22.08
N LEU A 174 15.39 -16.73 -22.14
CA LEU A 174 14.18 -16.91 -21.35
C LEU A 174 14.46 -16.94 -19.82
N GLU A 175 15.72 -17.13 -19.44
CA GLU A 175 16.22 -17.03 -18.06
C GLU A 175 16.29 -15.58 -17.55
N ASP A 176 16.28 -14.58 -18.44
CA ASP A 176 16.31 -13.14 -18.15
C ASP A 176 14.90 -12.53 -17.95
N VAL A 177 13.85 -13.36 -18.07
CA VAL A 177 12.44 -12.93 -17.98
C VAL A 177 11.87 -13.08 -16.57
N ILE A 178 12.57 -13.80 -15.67
CA ILE A 178 12.25 -13.79 -14.24
C ILE A 178 12.96 -12.58 -13.64
N GLY A 179 12.34 -11.40 -13.78
CA GLY A 179 12.92 -10.14 -13.31
C GLY A 179 13.45 -10.25 -11.89
N THR A 180 14.59 -9.60 -11.64
CA THR A 180 15.30 -9.62 -10.36
C THR A 180 14.33 -9.27 -9.22
N VAL A 181 14.02 -10.26 -8.38
CA VAL A 181 13.12 -10.04 -7.24
C VAL A 181 13.86 -9.24 -6.18
N VAL A 182 13.41 -8.01 -5.96
CA VAL A 182 13.97 -7.12 -4.92
C VAL A 182 13.25 -7.39 -3.60
N LEU A 183 13.98 -7.92 -2.62
CA LEU A 183 13.41 -8.21 -1.31
C LEU A 183 13.19 -6.91 -0.50
N PRO A 184 12.07 -6.83 0.25
CA PRO A 184 11.79 -5.68 1.11
C PRO A 184 12.78 -5.60 2.28
N PRO A 185 13.17 -4.40 2.72
CA PRO A 185 14.10 -4.25 3.83
C PRO A 185 13.42 -4.44 5.19
N VAL A 186 14.17 -4.86 6.20
CA VAL A 186 13.68 -5.00 7.58
C VAL A 186 13.85 -3.66 8.30
N LEU A 187 12.74 -3.05 8.73
CA LEU A 187 12.72 -1.78 9.46
C LEU A 187 12.95 -1.95 10.96
N SER A 188 13.66 -0.99 11.54
CA SER A 188 13.87 -0.79 12.97
C SER A 188 13.79 0.71 13.27
N HIS A 189 13.52 1.09 14.53
CA HIS A 189 13.41 2.50 14.90
C HIS A 189 13.93 2.77 16.30
N LYS A 190 14.29 4.04 16.55
CA LYS A 190 14.72 4.54 17.85
C LYS A 190 14.29 6.00 18.01
N SER A 191 13.55 6.29 19.08
CA SER A 191 13.18 7.66 19.45
C SER A 191 14.37 8.42 20.03
N GLY A 192 14.45 9.73 19.72
CA GLY A 192 15.53 10.61 20.15
C GLY A 192 15.05 12.05 20.34
N ALA A 193 15.95 12.94 20.78
CA ALA A 193 15.59 14.31 21.15
C ALA A 193 14.94 15.11 19.99
N ASP A 194 15.42 14.88 18.75
CA ASP A 194 15.02 15.65 17.57
C ASP A 194 13.97 14.94 16.69
N GLY A 195 13.55 13.72 17.05
CA GLY A 195 12.62 12.93 16.26
C GLY A 195 12.79 11.42 16.43
N VAL A 196 12.22 10.67 15.49
CA VAL A 196 12.39 9.21 15.42
C VAL A 196 13.37 8.88 14.30
N THR A 197 14.43 8.16 14.63
CA THR A 197 15.36 7.60 13.64
C THR A 197 14.86 6.23 13.23
N PHE A 198 14.54 6.06 11.95
CA PHE A 198 14.26 4.78 11.34
C PHE A 198 15.52 4.27 10.66
N SER A 199 15.84 3.00 10.84
CA SER A 199 16.96 2.33 10.19
C SER A 199 16.48 1.03 9.58
N TRP A 200 17.04 0.65 8.43
CA TRP A 200 16.65 -0.57 7.74
C TRP A 200 17.84 -1.39 7.29
N LYS A 201 17.65 -2.70 7.20
CA LYS A 201 18.67 -3.63 6.69
C LYS A 201 18.07 -4.56 5.65
N LEU A 202 18.83 -4.84 4.61
CA LEU A 202 18.52 -5.89 3.65
C LEU A 202 18.91 -7.26 4.23
N ALA A 203 18.31 -8.33 3.72
CA ALA A 203 18.80 -9.68 3.98
C ALA A 203 20.24 -9.84 3.47
N GLU A 204 21.03 -10.77 4.03
CA GLU A 204 22.48 -10.88 3.76
C GLU A 204 22.82 -11.00 2.26
N ASP A 205 21.97 -11.67 1.47
CA ASP A 205 22.18 -11.86 0.04
C ASP A 205 21.40 -10.86 -0.84
N ALA A 206 20.60 -9.98 -0.24
CA ALA A 206 19.79 -9.02 -0.97
C ALA A 206 20.60 -7.76 -1.32
N LYS A 207 20.40 -7.25 -2.53
CA LYS A 207 21.03 -6.03 -3.05
C LYS A 207 20.00 -4.97 -3.34
N ALA A 208 20.37 -3.71 -3.16
CA ALA A 208 19.63 -2.55 -3.63
C ALA A 208 20.64 -1.45 -4.02
N ASP A 209 20.34 -0.72 -5.09
CA ASP A 209 21.12 0.44 -5.52
C ASP A 209 20.75 1.67 -4.70
N SER A 210 19.45 1.83 -4.43
CA SER A 210 18.90 2.96 -3.69
C SER A 210 17.62 2.59 -2.94
N PHE A 211 17.13 3.52 -2.12
CA PHE A 211 15.88 3.40 -1.40
C PHE A 211 14.97 4.60 -1.70
N LEU A 212 13.69 4.33 -1.94
CA LEU A 212 12.65 5.36 -1.97
C LEU A 212 12.04 5.47 -0.58
N VAL A 213 12.12 6.65 0.00
CA VAL A 213 11.66 6.93 1.36
C VAL A 213 10.59 8.00 1.35
N ARG A 214 9.49 7.74 2.07
CA ARG A 214 8.43 8.71 2.35
C ARG A 214 8.21 8.78 3.85
N SER A 215 7.92 9.96 4.36
CA SER A 215 7.67 10.15 5.79
C SER A 215 6.56 11.14 6.06
N GLY A 216 5.95 11.04 7.24
CA GLY A 216 4.85 11.92 7.63
C GLY A 216 4.44 11.69 9.08
N THR A 217 3.39 12.39 9.52
CA THR A 217 2.80 12.21 10.86
C THR A 217 1.80 11.05 10.92
N ASP A 218 1.34 10.58 9.76
CA ASP A 218 0.46 9.43 9.58
C ASP A 218 0.73 8.75 8.22
N LEU A 219 0.29 7.50 8.04
CA LEU A 219 0.51 6.74 6.80
C LEU A 219 -0.29 7.27 5.59
N SER A 220 -1.33 8.09 5.83
CA SER A 220 -2.16 8.67 4.76
C SER A 220 -1.59 9.99 4.23
N LYS A 221 -0.74 10.66 5.02
CA LYS A 221 -0.12 11.95 4.74
C LYS A 221 1.41 11.84 4.62
N LEU A 222 1.87 10.74 4.01
CA LEU A 222 3.28 10.58 3.68
C LEU A 222 3.69 11.57 2.59
N SER A 223 4.89 12.12 2.73
CA SER A 223 5.52 13.01 1.75
C SER A 223 5.65 12.34 0.37
N ALA A 224 6.07 13.14 -0.62
CA ALA A 224 6.60 12.60 -1.86
C ALA A 224 7.80 11.69 -1.57
N ALA A 225 8.00 10.68 -2.44
CA ALA A 225 9.13 9.77 -2.33
C ALA A 225 10.43 10.51 -2.64
N SER A 226 11.40 10.37 -1.73
CA SER A 226 12.77 10.83 -1.92
C SER A 226 13.67 9.63 -2.11
N GLU A 227 14.52 9.66 -3.13
CA GLU A 227 15.55 8.66 -3.33
C GLU A 227 16.75 8.93 -2.42
N MET A 228 17.32 7.88 -1.83
CA MET A 228 18.49 7.98 -0.95
C MET A 228 19.34 6.72 -0.94
N ASN A 229 20.65 6.89 -0.69
CA ASN A 229 21.65 5.81 -0.68
C ASN A 229 22.12 5.44 0.74
N GLY A 230 21.27 5.67 1.75
CA GLY A 230 21.56 5.38 3.16
C GLY A 230 20.64 4.30 3.73
N ASP A 231 20.96 3.83 4.93
CA ASP A 231 20.22 2.81 5.68
C ASP A 231 19.47 3.39 6.90
N ALA A 232 19.46 4.71 7.04
CA ALA A 232 18.78 5.40 8.14
C ALA A 232 18.21 6.76 7.72
N TYR A 233 17.03 7.09 8.26
CA TYR A 233 16.34 8.35 8.04
C TYR A 233 15.71 8.87 9.33
N VAL A 234 15.91 10.17 9.61
CA VAL A 234 15.37 10.82 10.81
C VAL A 234 14.12 11.60 10.44
N VAL A 235 12.97 11.17 10.97
CA VAL A 235 11.72 11.91 10.85
C VAL A 235 11.64 12.89 12.01
N LYS A 236 11.87 14.17 11.70
CA LYS A 236 11.80 15.26 12.68
C LYS A 236 10.37 15.37 13.21
N THR A 237 10.21 15.21 14.51
CA THR A 237 8.91 15.31 15.17
C THR A 237 9.09 15.70 16.63
N SER A 238 8.16 16.49 17.18
CA SER A 238 8.18 16.87 18.59
C SER A 238 7.90 15.67 19.49
N LYS A 239 8.38 15.72 20.73
CA LYS A 239 8.09 14.71 21.76
C LYS A 239 6.58 14.51 21.94
N GLY A 240 6.14 13.26 22.00
CA GLY A 240 4.73 12.86 22.10
C GLY A 240 4.00 12.70 20.76
N ASN A 241 4.58 13.17 19.64
CA ASN A 241 3.97 13.03 18.33
C ASN A 241 4.40 11.73 17.62
N ILE A 242 3.54 11.25 16.73
CA ILE A 242 3.80 10.07 15.89
C ILE A 242 4.64 10.49 14.67
N ALA A 243 5.63 9.68 14.33
CA ALA A 243 6.34 9.70 13.07
C ALA A 243 6.09 8.39 12.33
N CYS A 244 5.76 8.47 11.04
CA CYS A 244 5.57 7.32 10.16
C CYS A 244 6.54 7.38 8.98
N ILE A 245 6.96 6.22 8.50
CA ILE A 245 7.85 6.05 7.34
C ILE A 245 7.34 4.92 6.44
N GLU A 246 7.59 5.05 5.14
CA GLU A 246 7.47 4.02 4.12
C GLU A 246 8.80 3.93 3.37
N VAL A 247 9.36 2.73 3.28
CA VAL A 247 10.65 2.46 2.61
C VAL A 247 10.46 1.39 1.56
N THR A 248 10.98 1.64 0.35
CA THR A 248 11.00 0.69 -0.77
C THR A 248 12.44 0.57 -1.28
N SER A 249 12.98 -0.64 -1.42
CA SER A 249 14.28 -0.85 -2.06
C SER A 249 14.14 -0.82 -3.58
N VAL A 250 15.16 -0.29 -4.25
CA VAL A 250 15.25 -0.21 -5.71
C VAL A 250 16.53 -0.88 -6.16
N LEU A 251 16.44 -1.79 -7.13
CA LEU A 251 17.58 -2.45 -7.77
C LEU A 251 17.32 -2.49 -9.27
N GLU A 252 18.20 -1.88 -10.07
CA GLU A 252 18.09 -1.87 -11.54
C GLU A 252 16.72 -1.40 -12.06
N GLY A 253 16.12 -0.42 -11.36
CA GLY A 253 14.78 0.11 -11.67
C GLY A 253 13.61 -0.73 -11.19
N THR A 254 13.85 -1.95 -10.69
CA THR A 254 12.83 -2.79 -10.05
C THR A 254 12.65 -2.36 -8.60
N ARG A 255 11.40 -2.38 -8.11
CA ARG A 255 11.04 -1.96 -6.75
C ARG A 255 10.55 -3.14 -5.93
N SER A 256 10.93 -3.18 -4.66
CA SER A 256 10.36 -4.12 -3.71
C SER A 256 8.93 -3.78 -3.33
N GLU A 257 8.29 -4.64 -2.53
CA GLU A 257 7.15 -4.22 -1.70
C GLU A 257 7.59 -3.13 -0.71
N ALA A 258 6.69 -2.20 -0.41
CA ALA A 258 6.94 -1.12 0.52
C ALA A 258 6.74 -1.57 1.98
N VAL A 259 7.71 -1.30 2.84
CA VAL A 259 7.62 -1.60 4.29
C VAL A 259 7.31 -0.32 5.04
N ARG A 260 6.37 -0.40 5.99
CA ARG A 260 5.85 0.75 6.73
C ARG A 260 6.06 0.56 8.22
N ALA A 261 6.36 1.66 8.91
CA ALA A 261 6.42 1.70 10.36
C ALA A 261 5.96 3.06 10.89
N CYS A 262 5.39 3.08 12.09
CA CYS A 262 5.08 4.29 12.84
C CYS A 262 5.54 4.14 14.29
N GLU A 263 6.08 5.21 14.88
CA GLU A 263 6.48 5.23 16.29
C GLU A 263 6.20 6.61 16.91
N VAL A 264 5.89 6.62 18.21
CA VAL A 264 5.75 7.84 18.99
C VAL A 264 7.12 8.31 19.46
N ASN A 265 7.45 9.59 19.26
CA ASN A 265 8.69 10.15 19.79
C ASN A 265 8.61 10.30 21.32
N ARG A 266 9.38 9.51 22.07
CA ARG A 266 9.27 9.38 23.54
C ARG A 266 10.20 10.28 24.33
#